data_AF-A0A0S8BX31-F1
#
_entry.id   AF-A0A0S8BX31-F1
#
_cell.length_a   1.000
_cell.length_b   1.000
_cell.length_c   1.000
_cell.angle_alpha   90.00
_cell.angle_beta   90.00
_cell.angle_gamma   90.00
#
_symmetry.space_group_name_H-M   'P 1'
#
loop_
_entity.id
_entity.type
_entity.pdbx_description
1 polymer ?
#
loop_
_entity_poly.entity_id
_entity_poly.type
_entity_poly.pdbx_seq_one_letter_code
_entity_poly.pdbx_strand_id
1 'polypeptide(L)'
;MLFFVASCASAQPGPTTIEHGRPRRAAADSSEQLSEGMVRFSTSVAQALNDDGRRPPPSNSYSHQRLLGPRKRLGEPHVHLESTDEHSALASTDCSGWLSFVLNTVSPLHEAVLQSQRQWEEHNRAYSEGFALREIRRPWSRAFVVAQYLRSNHAKATGFEPVPNFEDLQPGDIGAYAMGRYAKPTDETRPTPRDTGHVFVVVGRPTVIDPTTKDYDGRGTLQEEAVKVIAVTVVDSSSTVHFDPDSRKNEEGRYSLPKFRPHHRASAGGVGTGTIWFALNAEGHVLQRRVGPHQRYRPVLARAARLRGHISLDETILDDGGSLVVRVFDHSLPEFDGVSYGDAPIHLTGEGGLRLASGRLVLKGHNDFSGGVTVESADLIVASPTALGVGNVVVRGGSMTLQEPGIADTATLTIAEGLPDGSLRLDFEGRNVLRALQIGDTMHRCGTWGGPESGAMFVDPVFSGPGVLELAAKPLAACAPASEESLGRRSKRRASSELHASSG
;
A
#
# COMPACT_ATOMS: atom_id res chain seq x y z
N MET A 1 70.78 2.97 39.34
CA MET A 1 70.08 1.68 39.17
C MET A 1 69.09 1.88 38.04
N LEU A 2 69.17 1.30 36.84
CA LEU A 2 70.01 0.26 36.25
C LEU A 2 70.16 0.60 34.73
N PHE A 3 71.11 -0.04 34.07
CA PHE A 3 71.67 0.26 32.74
C PHE A 3 70.77 -0.04 31.51
N PHE A 4 70.79 0.90 30.54
CA PHE A 4 71.21 0.82 29.13
C PHE A 4 71.10 -0.47 28.23
N VAL A 5 70.79 -0.16 26.96
CA VAL A 5 71.14 -0.75 25.62
C VAL A 5 70.20 -1.76 24.89
N ALA A 6 69.93 -1.39 23.61
CA ALA A 6 70.04 -2.18 22.36
C ALA A 6 68.79 -2.79 21.67
N SER A 7 68.64 -2.32 20.43
CA SER A 7 68.01 -2.85 19.19
C SER A 7 68.10 -4.37 18.94
N CYS A 8 67.05 -4.98 18.36
CA CYS A 8 67.02 -5.62 17.02
C CYS A 8 65.79 -6.53 16.82
N ALA A 9 65.37 -6.66 15.55
CA ALA A 9 64.18 -7.34 15.06
C ALA A 9 64.26 -8.88 15.05
N SER A 10 63.10 -9.55 15.10
CA SER A 10 62.88 -10.91 14.57
C SER A 10 61.43 -11.11 14.13
N ALA A 11 61.23 -11.89 13.07
CA ALA A 11 60.03 -11.99 12.23
C ALA A 11 59.04 -13.12 12.63
N GLN A 12 57.73 -12.81 12.46
CA GLN A 12 56.56 -13.65 12.02
C GLN A 12 56.16 -14.96 12.75
N PRO A 13 54.91 -15.52 12.58
CA PRO A 13 53.59 -14.94 12.29
C PRO A 13 52.38 -15.56 13.08
N GLY A 14 51.24 -14.84 13.15
CA GLY A 14 49.87 -15.39 13.20
C GLY A 14 49.05 -15.15 14.49
N PRO A 15 47.69 -15.26 14.47
CA PRO A 15 46.74 -15.17 13.35
C PRO A 15 45.87 -13.89 13.41
N THR A 16 45.47 -13.42 12.24
CA THR A 16 44.45 -12.39 12.01
C THR A 16 43.14 -12.72 12.71
N THR A 17 42.78 -11.93 13.72
CA THR A 17 41.39 -11.80 14.18
C THR A 17 40.71 -10.81 13.26
N ILE A 18 39.85 -11.34 12.38
CA ILE A 18 38.94 -10.53 11.59
C ILE A 18 37.90 -9.95 12.57
N GLU A 19 37.95 -8.66 12.83
CA GLU A 19 36.83 -7.94 13.44
C GLU A 19 35.68 -7.85 12.40
N HIS A 20 34.84 -8.88 12.36
CA HIS A 20 33.50 -8.77 11.83
C HIS A 20 32.57 -8.31 12.95
N GLY A 21 32.18 -7.04 12.92
CA GLY A 21 31.26 -6.52 13.92
C GLY A 21 30.83 -5.08 13.69
N ARG A 22 30.58 -4.65 12.44
CA ARG A 22 29.73 -3.48 12.24
C ARG A 22 28.30 -3.93 12.57
N PRO A 23 27.59 -3.31 13.54
CA PRO A 23 26.22 -3.69 13.79
C PRO A 23 25.42 -3.43 12.51
N ARG A 24 24.76 -4.48 12.00
CA ARG A 24 23.63 -4.34 11.07
C ARG A 24 22.74 -3.27 11.67
N ARG A 25 22.69 -2.07 11.06
CA ARG A 25 21.66 -1.07 11.38
C ARG A 25 20.34 -1.83 11.40
N ALA A 26 19.67 -1.88 12.55
CA ALA A 26 18.31 -2.38 12.61
C ALA A 26 17.55 -1.65 11.50
N ALA A 27 16.95 -2.40 10.58
CA ALA A 27 16.08 -1.80 9.57
C ALA A 27 15.10 -0.90 10.33
N ALA A 28 15.04 0.37 9.96
CA ALA A 28 14.16 1.32 10.62
C ALA A 28 12.72 0.79 10.45
N ASP A 29 12.08 0.41 11.56
CA ASP A 29 10.68 -0.02 11.56
C ASP A 29 9.83 1.17 11.10
N SER A 30 9.25 1.08 9.91
CA SER A 30 8.44 2.16 9.34
C SER A 30 7.08 2.30 10.03
N SER A 31 6.76 1.49 11.05
CA SER A 31 5.55 1.62 11.85
C SER A 31 5.28 3.01 12.41
N GLU A 32 6.31 3.71 12.89
CA GLU A 32 6.16 5.06 13.42
C GLU A 32 5.79 6.03 12.31
N GLN A 33 6.54 6.03 11.20
CA GLN A 33 6.27 6.84 10.01
C GLN A 33 4.88 6.57 9.44
N LEU A 34 4.44 5.30 9.40
CA LEU A 34 3.10 4.92 8.95
C LEU A 34 2.03 5.48 9.89
N SER A 35 2.21 5.35 11.20
CA SER A 35 1.24 5.85 12.19
C SER A 35 1.13 7.38 12.14
N GLU A 36 2.26 8.09 12.08
CA GLU A 36 2.32 9.54 11.92
C GLU A 36 1.70 9.99 10.60
N GLY A 37 2.03 9.30 9.50
CA GLY A 37 1.49 9.58 8.18
C GLY A 37 -0.03 9.42 8.13
N MET A 38 -0.57 8.34 8.72
CA MET A 38 -2.00 8.09 8.82
C MET A 38 -2.73 9.21 9.57
N VAL A 39 -2.20 9.65 10.72
CA VAL A 39 -2.80 10.72 11.52
C VAL A 39 -2.69 12.07 10.81
N ARG A 40 -1.48 12.43 10.36
CA ARG A 40 -1.22 13.73 9.75
C ARG A 40 -2.00 13.92 8.47
N PHE A 41 -1.98 12.94 7.57
CA PHE A 41 -2.74 13.01 6.32
C PHE A 41 -4.24 13.13 6.60
N SER A 42 -4.78 12.24 7.43
CA SER A 42 -6.22 12.21 7.73
C SER A 42 -6.71 13.51 8.34
N THR A 43 -5.97 14.06 9.32
CA THR A 43 -6.35 15.31 10.01
C THR A 43 -6.20 16.53 9.11
N SER A 44 -5.13 16.61 8.32
CA SER A 44 -4.88 17.75 7.42
C SER A 44 -5.91 17.81 6.29
N VAL A 45 -6.25 16.65 5.70
CA VAL A 45 -7.29 16.58 4.67
C VAL A 45 -8.66 16.91 5.25
N ALA A 46 -9.00 16.36 6.43
CA ALA A 46 -10.24 16.70 7.12
C ALA A 46 -10.33 18.22 7.42
N GLN A 47 -9.23 18.86 7.82
CA GLN A 47 -9.20 20.31 8.02
C GLN A 47 -9.39 21.07 6.72
N ALA A 48 -8.69 20.69 5.64
CA ALA A 48 -8.79 21.34 4.34
C ALA A 48 -10.22 21.27 3.74
N LEU A 49 -10.93 20.17 3.98
CA LEU A 49 -12.33 19.99 3.56
C LEU A 49 -13.32 20.84 4.40
N ASN A 50 -12.92 21.27 5.59
CA ASN A 50 -13.77 22.04 6.52
C ASN A 50 -13.36 23.53 6.63
N ASP A 51 -12.42 24.01 5.82
CA ASP A 51 -11.97 25.42 5.85
C ASP A 51 -12.97 26.35 5.14
N ASP A 52 -13.80 27.03 5.94
CA ASP A 52 -14.81 28.02 5.51
C ASP A 52 -14.22 29.30 4.89
N GLY A 53 -12.90 29.53 5.01
CA GLY A 53 -12.22 30.71 4.47
C GLY A 53 -12.15 30.74 2.94
N ARG A 54 -12.33 29.59 2.28
CA ARG A 54 -12.42 29.47 0.83
C ARG A 54 -13.89 29.62 0.43
N ARG A 55 -14.28 30.77 -0.14
CA ARG A 55 -15.66 30.99 -0.64
C ARG A 55 -16.07 29.81 -1.53
N PRO A 56 -17.09 29.02 -1.16
CA PRO A 56 -17.57 27.96 -2.02
C PRO A 56 -18.26 28.60 -3.24
N PRO A 57 -17.98 28.13 -4.48
CA PRO A 57 -18.79 28.53 -5.63
C PRO A 57 -20.26 28.13 -5.39
N PRO A 58 -21.23 28.80 -6.03
CA PRO A 58 -22.67 28.65 -5.76
C PRO A 58 -23.26 27.24 -6.00
N SER A 59 -22.46 26.25 -6.38
CA SER A 59 -22.85 24.84 -6.48
C SER A 59 -22.22 24.00 -5.36
N ASN A 60 -22.79 24.10 -4.16
CA ASN A 60 -22.51 23.15 -3.09
C ASN A 60 -23.17 21.81 -3.46
N SER A 61 -22.45 20.91 -4.13
CA SER A 61 -22.89 19.52 -4.30
C SER A 61 -22.19 18.58 -3.32
N TYR A 62 -22.34 18.82 -2.03
CA TYR A 62 -22.37 17.72 -1.07
C TYR A 62 -23.69 16.99 -1.27
N SER A 63 -23.64 15.90 -2.03
CA SER A 63 -24.83 15.11 -2.30
C SER A 63 -24.46 13.67 -2.60
N HIS A 64 -24.66 12.84 -1.59
CA HIS A 64 -24.62 11.37 -1.60
C HIS A 64 -25.47 10.69 -2.70
N GLN A 65 -26.25 11.39 -3.51
CA GLN A 65 -27.24 10.75 -4.39
C GLN A 65 -27.67 11.51 -5.65
N ARG A 66 -27.32 12.80 -5.86
CA ARG A 66 -27.89 13.56 -7.00
C ARG A 66 -27.01 13.70 -8.24
N LEU A 67 -25.72 13.36 -8.16
CA LEU A 67 -24.83 13.31 -9.34
C LEU A 67 -24.80 11.95 -10.05
N LEU A 68 -25.42 10.92 -9.46
CA LEU A 68 -25.51 9.60 -10.07
C LEU A 68 -26.98 9.32 -10.35
N GLY A 69 -27.39 9.53 -11.60
CA GLY A 69 -28.57 8.86 -12.13
C GLY A 69 -28.51 7.34 -11.88
N PRO A 70 -29.60 6.59 -12.12
CA PRO A 70 -29.88 5.30 -11.48
C PRO A 70 -28.88 4.13 -11.68
N ARG A 71 -27.71 4.29 -12.30
CA ARG A 71 -26.85 3.17 -12.75
C ARG A 71 -25.32 3.40 -12.82
N LYS A 72 -24.73 4.43 -12.22
CA LYS A 72 -23.26 4.56 -12.24
C LYS A 72 -22.62 3.71 -11.13
N ARG A 73 -21.72 2.80 -11.51
CA ARG A 73 -20.82 2.09 -10.59
C ARG A 73 -19.96 3.15 -9.88
N LEU A 74 -19.76 3.00 -8.57
CA LEU A 74 -18.75 3.79 -7.86
C LEU A 74 -17.39 3.42 -8.49
N GLY A 75 -16.69 4.43 -9.02
CA GLY A 75 -15.28 4.34 -9.43
C GLY A 75 -14.38 4.44 -8.20
N GLU A 76 -13.16 4.98 -8.36
CA GLU A 76 -12.28 5.32 -7.25
C GLU A 76 -12.97 6.28 -6.25
N PRO A 77 -12.52 6.37 -4.98
CA PRO A 77 -13.01 7.41 -4.07
C PRO A 77 -12.75 8.79 -4.68
N HIS A 78 -13.81 9.59 -4.86
CA HIS A 78 -13.66 10.94 -5.42
C HIS A 78 -13.31 11.91 -4.29
N VAL A 79 -12.01 12.04 -4.00
CA VAL A 79 -11.45 13.05 -3.10
C VAL A 79 -10.57 13.97 -3.94
N HIS A 80 -11.00 15.21 -4.12
CA HIS A 80 -10.30 16.23 -4.90
C HIS A 80 -9.85 17.35 -3.96
N LEU A 81 -8.54 17.53 -3.85
CA LEU A 81 -7.92 18.48 -2.91
C LEU A 81 -7.23 19.65 -3.61
N GLU A 82 -7.26 19.71 -4.94
CA GLU A 82 -6.66 20.78 -5.72
C GLU A 82 -7.53 22.04 -5.75
N SER A 83 -6.95 23.14 -5.27
CA SER A 83 -7.40 24.50 -5.52
C SER A 83 -6.84 24.96 -6.87
N THR A 84 -7.41 24.47 -7.97
CA THR A 84 -7.36 25.28 -9.19
C THR A 84 -8.30 26.46 -8.97
N ASP A 85 -7.95 27.66 -9.44
CA ASP A 85 -8.47 28.97 -9.01
C ASP A 85 -10.01 29.20 -9.08
N GLU A 86 -10.81 28.15 -9.30
CA GLU A 86 -12.27 28.16 -9.31
C GLU A 86 -12.96 27.08 -8.43
N HIS A 87 -12.24 26.15 -7.76
CA HIS A 87 -12.88 25.08 -6.97
C HIS A 87 -12.31 24.89 -5.55
N SER A 88 -13.20 24.79 -4.56
CA SER A 88 -12.87 24.37 -3.17
C SER A 88 -12.59 22.86 -3.11
N ALA A 89 -11.80 22.43 -2.11
CA ALA A 89 -11.58 21.02 -1.84
C ALA A 89 -12.92 20.28 -1.62
N LEU A 90 -13.06 19.08 -2.20
CA LEU A 90 -14.30 18.31 -2.16
C LEU A 90 -14.00 16.83 -1.92
N ALA A 91 -14.82 16.18 -1.09
CA ALA A 91 -14.82 14.74 -0.92
C ALA A 91 -16.22 14.18 -1.08
N SER A 92 -16.36 13.12 -1.88
CA SER A 92 -17.58 12.33 -2.03
C SER A 92 -17.24 10.85 -1.82
N THR A 93 -17.28 10.42 -0.56
CA THR A 93 -16.84 9.08 -0.16
C THR A 93 -17.59 8.59 1.09
N ASP A 94 -17.72 7.27 1.28
CA ASP A 94 -18.17 6.68 2.54
C ASP A 94 -16.97 6.37 3.46
N CYS A 95 -17.20 5.82 4.65
CA CYS A 95 -16.11 5.51 5.58
C CYS A 95 -15.05 4.57 4.97
N SER A 96 -15.48 3.59 4.18
CA SER A 96 -14.60 2.60 3.59
C SER A 96 -13.80 3.19 2.43
N GLY A 97 -14.42 4.02 1.60
CA GLY A 97 -13.73 4.76 0.55
C GLY A 97 -12.77 5.81 1.10
N TRP A 98 -13.11 6.43 2.24
CA TRP A 98 -12.21 7.32 2.97
C TRP A 98 -10.96 6.58 3.46
N LEU A 99 -11.14 5.45 4.16
CA LEU A 99 -10.00 4.64 4.60
C LEU A 99 -9.16 4.18 3.41
N SER A 100 -9.81 3.75 2.32
CA SER A 100 -9.12 3.31 1.10
C SER A 100 -8.26 4.43 0.52
N PHE A 101 -8.79 5.66 0.43
CA PHE A 101 -8.05 6.83 -0.04
C PHE A 101 -6.84 7.17 0.86
N VAL A 102 -7.05 7.18 2.18
CA VAL A 102 -5.98 7.45 3.14
C VAL A 102 -4.88 6.41 3.05
N LEU A 103 -5.22 5.12 3.06
CA LEU A 103 -4.24 4.04 2.94
C LEU A 103 -3.57 4.05 1.57
N ASN A 104 -4.29 4.29 0.48
CA ASN A 104 -3.70 4.35 -0.85
C ASN A 104 -2.67 5.47 -0.98
N THR A 105 -2.85 6.57 -0.23
CA THR A 105 -1.90 7.68 -0.19
C THR A 105 -0.74 7.41 0.76
N VAL A 106 -1.00 6.96 1.99
CA VAL A 106 0.03 6.79 3.03
C VAL A 106 0.83 5.50 2.84
N SER A 107 0.18 4.41 2.43
CA SER A 107 0.80 3.11 2.22
C SER A 107 0.02 2.25 1.21
N PRO A 108 0.24 2.44 -0.11
CA PRO A 108 -0.50 1.73 -1.14
C PRO A 108 -0.40 0.20 -1.07
N LEU A 109 0.67 -0.34 -0.47
CA LEU A 109 0.83 -1.78 -0.23
C LEU A 109 -0.16 -2.31 0.81
N HIS A 110 -0.37 -1.58 1.93
CA HIS A 110 -1.38 -1.96 2.92
C HIS A 110 -2.80 -1.83 2.38
N GLU A 111 -3.06 -0.84 1.51
CA GLU A 111 -4.33 -0.76 0.81
C GLU A 111 -4.57 -1.97 -0.10
N ALA A 112 -3.56 -2.39 -0.86
CA ALA A 112 -3.65 -3.58 -1.70
C ALA A 112 -3.98 -4.84 -0.87
N VAL A 113 -3.37 -4.99 0.32
CA VAL A 113 -3.67 -6.07 1.27
C VAL A 113 -5.14 -6.02 1.72
N LEU A 114 -5.69 -4.85 2.06
CA LEU A 114 -7.10 -4.76 2.43
C LEU A 114 -8.02 -5.05 1.24
N GLN A 115 -7.66 -4.62 0.04
CA GLN A 115 -8.47 -4.86 -1.16
C GLN A 115 -8.50 -6.33 -1.57
N SER A 116 -7.42 -7.09 -1.34
CA SER A 116 -7.39 -8.52 -1.66
C SER A 116 -8.41 -9.33 -0.85
N GLN A 117 -8.74 -8.88 0.37
CA GLN A 117 -9.72 -9.55 1.25
C GLN A 117 -11.11 -9.70 0.62
N ARG A 118 -11.43 -8.86 -0.36
CA ARG A 118 -12.72 -8.86 -1.06
C ARG A 118 -12.91 -10.06 -1.97
N GLN A 119 -11.83 -10.74 -2.34
CA GLN A 119 -11.84 -11.88 -3.24
C GLN A 119 -12.19 -13.19 -2.51
N TRP A 120 -12.11 -13.19 -1.17
CA TRP A 120 -12.36 -14.37 -0.37
C TRP A 120 -13.79 -14.90 -0.55
N GLU A 121 -13.93 -16.22 -0.64
CA GLU A 121 -15.21 -16.89 -0.92
C GLU A 121 -16.27 -16.52 0.11
N GLU A 122 -15.89 -16.46 1.39
CA GLU A 122 -16.77 -16.07 2.50
C GLU A 122 -17.39 -14.69 2.30
N HIS A 123 -16.66 -13.73 1.70
CA HIS A 123 -17.15 -12.39 1.40
C HIS A 123 -18.00 -12.33 0.11
N ASN A 124 -18.12 -13.43 -0.64
CA ASN A 124 -18.86 -13.51 -1.90
C ASN A 124 -20.02 -14.52 -1.88
N ARG A 125 -20.11 -15.33 -0.83
CA ARG A 125 -21.16 -16.34 -0.64
C ARG A 125 -22.55 -15.74 -0.44
N ALA A 126 -23.56 -16.49 -0.90
CA ALA A 126 -24.95 -16.33 -0.48
C ALA A 126 -25.23 -17.19 0.76
N TYR A 127 -25.67 -16.55 1.85
CA TYR A 127 -25.93 -17.24 3.12
C TYR A 127 -27.41 -17.64 3.27
N SER A 128 -28.33 -16.91 2.64
CA SER A 128 -29.76 -17.22 2.59
C SER A 128 -30.41 -16.51 1.38
N GLU A 129 -31.67 -16.82 1.07
CA GLU A 129 -32.43 -16.27 -0.07
C GLU A 129 -32.47 -14.72 -0.11
N GLY A 130 -32.31 -14.05 1.04
CA GLY A 130 -32.29 -12.59 1.15
C GLY A 130 -30.96 -11.97 1.60
N PHE A 131 -29.89 -12.75 1.80
CA PHE A 131 -28.62 -12.26 2.34
C PHE A 131 -27.41 -12.85 1.61
N ALA A 132 -26.76 -12.01 0.80
CA ALA A 132 -25.51 -12.31 0.11
C ALA A 132 -24.56 -11.11 0.20
N LEU A 133 -23.28 -11.37 0.39
CA LEU A 133 -22.29 -10.31 0.61
C LEU A 133 -21.79 -9.70 -0.70
N ARG A 134 -21.39 -10.53 -1.67
CA ARG A 134 -20.98 -10.14 -3.04
C ARG A 134 -19.92 -9.03 -3.07
N GLU A 135 -18.88 -9.15 -2.26
CA GLU A 135 -17.87 -8.11 -2.07
C GLU A 135 -17.03 -7.80 -3.32
N ILE A 136 -16.82 -8.76 -4.20
CA ILE A 136 -16.11 -8.57 -5.47
C ILE A 136 -16.77 -7.48 -6.36
N ARG A 137 -18.08 -7.23 -6.17
CA ARG A 137 -18.83 -6.21 -6.94
C ARG A 137 -18.71 -4.80 -6.37
N ARG A 138 -18.05 -4.64 -5.22
CA ARG A 138 -17.81 -3.34 -4.60
C ARG A 138 -16.57 -2.67 -5.21
N PRO A 139 -16.36 -1.37 -4.99
CA PRO A 139 -15.12 -0.72 -5.38
C PRO A 139 -14.01 -0.87 -4.32
N TRP A 140 -14.38 -1.04 -3.04
CA TRP A 140 -13.46 -1.19 -1.90
C TRP A 140 -14.02 -2.09 -0.80
N SER A 141 -13.15 -2.49 0.13
CA SER A 141 -13.48 -3.35 1.26
C SER A 141 -14.41 -2.63 2.21
N ARG A 142 -15.67 -3.06 2.26
CA ARG A 142 -16.63 -2.51 3.22
C ARG A 142 -16.19 -2.79 4.66
N ALA A 143 -16.66 -1.97 5.59
CA ALA A 143 -16.27 -2.03 6.99
C ALA A 143 -16.31 -3.41 7.65
N PHE A 144 -17.30 -4.25 7.32
CA PHE A 144 -17.33 -5.60 7.87
C PHE A 144 -16.18 -6.49 7.38
N VAL A 145 -15.75 -6.34 6.12
CA VAL A 145 -14.58 -7.07 5.56
C VAL A 145 -13.34 -6.70 6.34
N VAL A 146 -13.14 -5.39 6.56
CA VAL A 146 -12.02 -4.88 7.37
C VAL A 146 -12.10 -5.46 8.79
N ALA A 147 -13.26 -5.38 9.46
CA ALA A 147 -13.41 -5.93 10.80
C ALA A 147 -13.17 -7.45 10.89
N GLN A 148 -13.59 -8.24 9.88
CA GLN A 148 -13.33 -9.68 9.82
C GLN A 148 -11.85 -9.97 9.57
N TYR A 149 -11.22 -9.25 8.63
CA TYR A 149 -9.81 -9.40 8.32
C TYR A 149 -8.93 -9.05 9.52
N LEU A 150 -9.19 -7.93 10.23
CA LEU A 150 -8.44 -7.55 11.43
C LEU A 150 -8.63 -8.53 12.60
N ARG A 151 -9.64 -9.42 12.55
CA ARG A 151 -9.80 -10.55 13.48
C ARG A 151 -8.99 -11.78 13.07
N SER A 152 -8.62 -11.89 11.79
CA SER A 152 -7.98 -13.07 11.24
C SER A 152 -6.56 -13.27 11.78
N ASN A 153 -6.07 -14.51 11.73
CA ASN A 153 -4.69 -14.82 12.10
C ASN A 153 -3.67 -14.27 11.09
N HIS A 154 -4.11 -13.89 9.89
CA HIS A 154 -3.25 -13.43 8.79
C HIS A 154 -2.96 -11.93 8.86
N ALA A 155 -3.81 -11.14 9.52
CA ALA A 155 -3.65 -9.69 9.64
C ALA A 155 -2.23 -9.30 10.09
N LYS A 156 -1.73 -9.95 11.15
CA LYS A 156 -0.40 -9.66 11.70
C LYS A 156 0.72 -9.91 10.69
N ALA A 157 0.65 -11.02 9.95
CA ALA A 157 1.67 -11.37 8.96
C ALA A 157 1.68 -10.42 7.76
N THR A 158 0.54 -9.81 7.47
CA THR A 158 0.30 -8.98 6.27
C THR A 158 0.27 -7.49 6.60
N GLY A 159 0.95 -7.07 7.68
CA GLY A 159 1.18 -5.66 8.00
C GLY A 159 0.16 -5.02 8.94
N PHE A 160 -0.81 -5.76 9.45
CA PHE A 160 -1.85 -5.26 10.37
C PHE A 160 -1.74 -5.95 11.73
N GLU A 161 -0.93 -5.40 12.64
CA GLU A 161 -0.80 -5.92 14.00
C GLU A 161 -2.09 -5.69 14.79
N PRO A 162 -2.83 -6.75 15.20
CA PRO A 162 -4.10 -6.56 15.91
C PRO A 162 -3.91 -5.87 17.26
N VAL A 163 -4.82 -4.94 17.58
CA VAL A 163 -4.93 -4.29 18.88
C VAL A 163 -6.14 -4.91 19.61
N PRO A 164 -5.93 -5.93 20.46
CA PRO A 164 -7.04 -6.72 21.02
C PRO A 164 -7.83 -5.93 22.07
N ASN A 165 -7.15 -5.16 22.91
CA ASN A 165 -7.76 -4.31 23.92
C ASN A 165 -7.89 -2.89 23.37
N PHE A 166 -9.12 -2.38 23.31
CA PHE A 166 -9.38 -1.05 22.75
C PHE A 166 -8.89 0.10 23.65
N GLU A 167 -8.49 -0.17 24.90
CA GLU A 167 -7.78 0.80 25.73
C GLU A 167 -6.35 1.07 25.24
N ASP A 168 -5.76 0.11 24.51
CA ASP A 168 -4.39 0.20 23.98
C ASP A 168 -4.31 0.88 22.60
N LEU A 169 -5.46 1.38 22.09
CA LEU A 169 -5.50 2.13 20.84
C LEU A 169 -4.61 3.38 20.92
N GLN A 170 -3.94 3.67 19.82
CA GLN A 170 -3.06 4.81 19.66
C GLN A 170 -3.37 5.54 18.35
N PRO A 171 -3.00 6.83 18.25
CA PRO A 171 -3.08 7.54 16.98
C PRO A 171 -2.36 6.77 15.87
N GLY A 172 -3.03 6.63 14.72
CA GLY A 172 -2.55 5.87 13.57
C GLY A 172 -3.14 4.46 13.46
N ASP A 173 -3.72 3.93 14.54
CA ASP A 173 -4.43 2.66 14.49
C ASP A 173 -5.69 2.77 13.62
N ILE A 174 -5.99 1.70 12.89
CA ILE A 174 -7.20 1.58 12.06
C ILE A 174 -8.20 0.76 12.85
N GLY A 175 -9.40 1.32 13.04
CA GLY A 175 -10.51 0.62 13.66
C GLY A 175 -11.61 0.33 12.66
N ALA A 176 -12.26 -0.81 12.84
CA ALA A 176 -13.41 -1.23 12.07
C ALA A 176 -14.43 -1.95 12.96
N TYR A 177 -15.72 -1.77 12.70
CA TYR A 177 -16.74 -2.61 13.31
C TYR A 177 -17.77 -3.10 12.30
N ALA A 178 -18.30 -4.29 12.53
CA ALA A 178 -19.39 -4.90 11.78
C ALA A 178 -20.68 -4.98 12.62
N MET A 179 -21.85 -4.90 11.98
CA MET A 179 -23.15 -4.93 12.65
C MET A 179 -24.04 -6.10 12.19
N GLY A 180 -24.90 -6.57 13.09
CA GLY A 180 -25.93 -7.58 12.77
C GLY A 180 -25.35 -8.83 12.11
N ARG A 181 -26.00 -9.33 11.05
CA ARG A 181 -25.51 -10.47 10.26
C ARG A 181 -24.15 -10.23 9.61
N TYR A 182 -23.72 -8.99 9.34
CA TYR A 182 -22.38 -8.76 8.79
C TYR A 182 -21.25 -9.11 9.77
N ALA A 183 -21.51 -9.04 11.08
CA ALA A 183 -20.56 -9.48 12.11
C ALA A 183 -20.47 -11.02 12.22
N LYS A 184 -21.55 -11.74 11.89
CA LYS A 184 -21.60 -13.20 11.90
C LYS A 184 -22.61 -13.69 10.85
N PRO A 185 -22.20 -13.80 9.57
CA PRO A 185 -23.13 -14.07 8.45
C PRO A 185 -23.96 -15.35 8.57
N THR A 186 -23.40 -16.36 9.24
CA THR A 186 -24.02 -17.67 9.48
C THR A 186 -25.11 -17.65 10.56
N ASP A 187 -25.21 -16.59 11.37
CA ASP A 187 -26.18 -16.48 12.45
C ASP A 187 -27.44 -15.75 11.95
N GLU A 188 -28.47 -16.52 11.61
CA GLU A 188 -29.72 -16.00 11.03
C GLU A 188 -30.59 -15.25 12.04
N THR A 189 -30.32 -15.42 13.34
CA THR A 189 -31.07 -14.74 14.41
C THR A 189 -30.71 -13.26 14.50
N ARG A 190 -29.56 -12.88 13.94
CA ARG A 190 -29.09 -11.49 13.93
C ARG A 190 -29.86 -10.66 12.91
N PRO A 191 -30.09 -9.37 13.20
CA PRO A 191 -30.74 -8.48 12.25
C PRO A 191 -29.85 -8.24 11.02
N THR A 192 -30.48 -7.91 9.90
CA THR A 192 -29.83 -7.51 8.64
C THR A 192 -29.90 -5.98 8.49
N PRO A 193 -29.02 -5.21 9.17
CA PRO A 193 -29.03 -3.75 9.04
C PRO A 193 -28.71 -3.32 7.61
N ARG A 194 -29.18 -2.13 7.21
CA ARG A 194 -28.77 -1.52 5.93
C ARG A 194 -27.28 -1.17 5.90
N ASP A 195 -26.75 -0.81 7.06
CA ASP A 195 -25.35 -0.44 7.26
C ASP A 195 -24.55 -1.69 7.68
N THR A 196 -23.44 -1.93 7.00
CA THR A 196 -22.58 -3.09 7.27
C THR A 196 -21.73 -2.91 8.52
N GLY A 197 -21.48 -1.66 8.93
CA GLY A 197 -20.41 -1.35 9.85
C GLY A 197 -19.77 0.01 9.57
N HIS A 198 -18.65 0.28 10.23
CA HIS A 198 -17.91 1.51 10.02
C HIS A 198 -16.41 1.28 10.14
N VAL A 199 -15.62 2.11 9.46
CA VAL A 199 -14.16 2.16 9.61
C VAL A 199 -13.71 3.57 9.91
N PHE A 200 -12.57 3.68 10.59
CA PHE A 200 -12.07 4.95 11.07
C PHE A 200 -10.56 4.88 11.33
N VAL A 201 -9.91 6.04 11.27
CA VAL A 201 -8.51 6.23 11.68
C VAL A 201 -8.51 6.82 13.09
N VAL A 202 -7.84 6.19 14.04
CA VAL A 202 -7.67 6.71 15.40
C VAL A 202 -6.71 7.89 15.35
N VAL A 203 -7.08 9.02 15.94
CA VAL A 203 -6.24 10.23 16.00
C VAL A 203 -5.99 10.72 17.44
N GLY A 204 -6.69 10.13 18.41
CA GLY A 204 -6.48 10.42 19.83
C GLY A 204 -6.45 9.13 20.66
N ARG A 205 -5.74 9.18 21.79
CA ARG A 205 -5.74 8.08 22.77
C ARG A 205 -7.13 7.93 23.39
N PRO A 206 -7.59 6.69 23.67
CA PRO A 206 -8.84 6.46 24.37
C PRO A 206 -8.90 7.16 25.72
N THR A 207 -10.06 7.71 26.05
CA THR A 207 -10.36 8.23 27.38
C THR A 207 -11.44 7.39 28.04
N VAL A 208 -11.21 6.92 29.26
CA VAL A 208 -12.21 6.19 30.04
C VAL A 208 -13.34 7.13 30.45
N ILE A 209 -14.58 6.69 30.25
CA ILE A 209 -15.81 7.39 30.59
C ILE A 209 -16.54 6.59 31.66
N ASP A 210 -16.94 7.27 32.73
CA ASP A 210 -17.81 6.69 33.75
C ASP A 210 -19.29 6.91 33.36
N PRO A 211 -20.01 5.84 32.97
CA PRO A 211 -21.41 5.93 32.55
C PRO A 211 -22.37 6.20 33.72
N THR A 212 -21.88 6.21 34.97
CA THR A 212 -22.68 6.54 36.17
C THR A 212 -22.70 8.03 36.50
N THR A 213 -21.91 8.84 35.79
CA THR A 213 -21.88 10.29 35.97
C THR A 213 -23.24 10.93 35.67
N LYS A 214 -23.62 11.94 36.47
CA LYS A 214 -24.94 12.59 36.43
C LYS A 214 -25.29 13.20 35.05
N ASP A 215 -24.28 13.59 34.28
CA ASP A 215 -24.41 14.23 32.97
C ASP A 215 -24.06 13.27 31.81
N TYR A 216 -24.04 11.96 32.06
CA TYR A 216 -23.80 10.97 31.00
C TYR A 216 -24.91 11.02 29.95
N ASP A 217 -24.54 11.40 28.73
CA ASP A 217 -25.46 11.70 27.64
C ASP A 217 -25.91 10.46 26.85
N GLY A 218 -25.52 9.26 27.28
CA GLY A 218 -25.82 8.00 26.61
C GLY A 218 -27.23 7.50 26.82
N ARG A 219 -27.79 6.90 25.76
CA ARG A 219 -29.11 6.28 25.82
C ARG A 219 -29.01 4.76 25.74
N GLY A 220 -30.03 4.09 26.28
CA GLY A 220 -30.11 2.63 26.30
C GLY A 220 -29.26 2.00 27.40
N THR A 221 -29.47 0.72 27.62
CA THR A 221 -28.74 -0.05 28.63
C THR A 221 -27.44 -0.59 28.04
N LEU A 222 -26.36 -0.43 28.80
CA LEU A 222 -25.14 -1.20 28.59
C LEU A 222 -25.46 -2.68 28.82
N GLN A 223 -24.78 -3.56 28.10
CA GLN A 223 -24.79 -4.99 28.41
C GLN A 223 -24.23 -5.21 29.82
N GLU A 224 -24.71 -6.24 30.50
CA GLU A 224 -24.30 -6.54 31.89
C GLU A 224 -22.80 -6.84 31.96
N GLU A 225 -22.25 -7.44 30.89
CA GLU A 225 -20.83 -7.74 30.73
C GLU A 225 -19.98 -6.51 30.42
N ALA A 226 -20.59 -5.35 30.13
CA ALA A 226 -19.86 -4.12 29.84
C ALA A 226 -19.44 -3.43 31.14
N VAL A 227 -18.16 -3.56 31.50
CA VAL A 227 -17.60 -3.02 32.75
C VAL A 227 -16.96 -1.65 32.57
N LYS A 228 -16.69 -1.23 31.33
CA LYS A 228 -16.00 0.04 31.04
C LYS A 228 -16.56 0.68 29.77
N VAL A 229 -16.56 2.00 29.72
CA VAL A 229 -16.81 2.77 28.49
C VAL A 229 -15.56 3.58 28.18
N ILE A 230 -15.14 3.59 26.92
CA ILE A 230 -14.09 4.48 26.42
C ILE A 230 -14.65 5.38 25.33
N ALA A 231 -14.07 6.57 25.18
CA ALA A 231 -14.27 7.46 24.06
C ALA A 231 -12.98 7.50 23.22
N VAL A 232 -13.10 7.31 21.92
CA VAL A 232 -11.98 7.25 20.97
C VAL A 232 -12.17 8.35 19.93
N THR A 233 -11.21 9.27 19.85
CA THR A 233 -11.20 10.33 18.83
C THR A 233 -10.68 9.77 17.51
N VAL A 234 -11.40 10.02 16.43
CA VAL A 234 -11.17 9.44 15.12
C VAL A 234 -11.31 10.45 13.99
N VAL A 235 -10.78 10.11 12.83
CA VAL A 235 -11.16 10.70 11.53
C VAL A 235 -11.87 9.64 10.71
N ASP A 236 -13.03 10.01 10.18
CA ASP A 236 -13.87 9.13 9.37
C ASP A 236 -14.69 9.92 8.35
N SER A 237 -15.34 9.19 7.44
CA SER A 237 -16.44 9.73 6.63
C SER A 237 -17.74 9.10 7.08
N SER A 238 -18.68 9.90 7.56
CA SER A 238 -19.97 9.41 8.01
C SER A 238 -21.10 10.39 7.75
N SER A 239 -22.33 9.86 7.71
CA SER A 239 -23.55 10.67 7.73
C SER A 239 -23.86 11.27 9.10
N THR A 240 -23.06 10.94 10.12
CA THR A 240 -23.14 11.54 11.45
C THR A 240 -22.54 12.96 11.39
N VAL A 241 -23.08 13.85 12.20
CA VAL A 241 -22.49 15.19 12.38
C VAL A 241 -21.13 15.01 13.05
N HIS A 242 -20.06 15.36 12.34
CA HIS A 242 -18.71 15.47 12.91
C HIS A 242 -18.73 16.60 13.94
N PHE A 243 -18.19 16.32 15.13
CA PHE A 243 -18.35 17.15 16.30
C PHE A 243 -17.40 18.34 16.23
N ASP A 244 -17.90 19.56 16.49
CA ASP A 244 -17.08 20.75 16.67
C ASP A 244 -17.46 21.53 17.95
N PRO A 245 -16.51 21.81 18.87
CA PRO A 245 -15.21 21.16 19.06
C PRO A 245 -15.32 20.16 20.21
N ASP A 246 -14.63 19.02 20.12
CA ASP A 246 -14.78 17.89 21.04
C ASP A 246 -14.77 18.26 22.55
N SER A 247 -15.52 17.46 23.29
CA SER A 247 -15.96 17.45 24.69
C SER A 247 -14.89 17.52 25.81
N ARG A 248 -13.80 18.27 25.62
CA ARG A 248 -12.83 18.57 26.70
C ARG A 248 -12.53 20.06 26.79
N LYS A 249 -13.28 20.74 27.67
CA LYS A 249 -12.83 22.00 28.29
C LYS A 249 -12.23 21.69 29.65
N ASN A 250 -10.95 21.96 29.84
CA ASN A 250 -10.42 22.54 31.08
C ASN A 250 -9.16 23.39 30.78
N GLU A 251 -8.78 24.20 31.76
CA GLU A 251 -8.58 25.66 31.59
C GLU A 251 -7.32 26.15 30.88
N GLU A 252 -6.44 25.29 30.37
CA GLU A 252 -5.09 25.71 29.92
C GLU A 252 -4.62 25.00 28.63
N GLY A 253 -5.15 25.35 27.44
CA GLY A 253 -4.56 24.83 26.18
C GLY A 253 -5.31 25.02 24.86
N ARG A 254 -5.69 26.27 24.53
CA ARG A 254 -6.58 26.73 23.44
C ARG A 254 -6.39 26.17 22.01
N TYR A 255 -7.52 25.92 21.33
CA TYR A 255 -7.78 26.21 19.89
C TYR A 255 -9.01 27.13 19.80
N SER A 256 -9.04 28.08 18.86
CA SER A 256 -10.12 29.07 18.72
C SER A 256 -10.86 28.94 17.38
N LEU A 257 -12.19 28.79 17.44
CA LEU A 257 -13.09 28.68 16.30
C LEU A 257 -13.50 30.05 15.71
N PRO A 258 -13.89 30.12 14.42
CA PRO A 258 -14.41 31.32 13.78
C PRO A 258 -15.77 31.75 14.35
N LYS A 259 -16.02 33.06 14.37
CA LYS A 259 -17.23 33.67 14.97
C LYS A 259 -18.51 33.61 14.12
N PHE A 260 -18.51 32.99 12.94
CA PHE A 260 -19.69 32.96 12.06
C PHE A 260 -19.98 31.59 11.47
N ARG A 261 -21.27 31.21 11.51
CA ARG A 261 -21.81 29.90 11.10
C ARG A 261 -21.94 29.79 9.57
N PRO A 262 -21.57 28.65 8.96
CA PRO A 262 -21.96 28.36 7.60
C PRO A 262 -23.23 27.48 7.55
N HIS A 263 -24.15 27.91 6.69
CA HIS A 263 -25.07 27.06 5.91
C HIS A 263 -26.21 26.34 6.62
N HIS A 264 -27.32 27.06 6.69
CA HIS A 264 -28.68 26.62 7.05
C HIS A 264 -29.31 25.52 6.15
N ARG A 265 -28.52 24.79 5.33
CA ARG A 265 -28.99 23.67 4.47
C ARG A 265 -27.97 22.54 4.24
N ALA A 266 -26.99 22.33 5.13
CA ALA A 266 -26.16 21.12 5.04
C ALA A 266 -26.89 19.90 5.68
N SER A 267 -27.08 18.82 4.92
CA SER A 267 -27.44 17.51 5.49
C SER A 267 -26.95 16.33 4.61
N ALA A 268 -26.37 15.34 5.29
CA ALA A 268 -25.76 14.04 4.89
C ALA A 268 -24.27 14.02 4.45
N GLY A 269 -23.40 13.44 5.30
CA GLY A 269 -22.17 12.71 4.92
C GLY A 269 -20.89 13.53 4.72
N GLY A 270 -20.20 13.93 5.79
CA GLY A 270 -18.93 14.68 5.69
C GLY A 270 -17.71 13.79 5.96
N VAL A 271 -16.51 14.27 5.63
CA VAL A 271 -15.25 13.76 6.20
C VAL A 271 -14.89 14.69 7.37
N GLY A 272 -14.56 14.13 8.53
CA GLY A 272 -14.26 14.98 9.68
C GLY A 272 -13.69 14.23 10.87
N THR A 273 -13.42 14.99 11.92
CA THR A 273 -13.05 14.43 13.22
C THR A 273 -14.30 14.17 14.05
N GLY A 274 -14.27 13.08 14.81
CA GLY A 274 -15.38 12.70 15.66
C GLY A 274 -14.94 11.81 16.82
N THR A 275 -15.91 11.42 17.63
CA THR A 275 -15.68 10.53 18.77
C THR A 275 -16.61 9.33 18.65
N ILE A 276 -16.04 8.14 18.80
CA ILE A 276 -16.79 6.88 18.91
C ILE A 276 -16.63 6.37 20.33
N TRP A 277 -17.75 6.03 20.96
CA TRP A 277 -17.76 5.44 22.28
C TRP A 277 -17.92 3.94 22.18
N PHE A 278 -17.09 3.21 22.92
CA PHE A 278 -17.11 1.75 22.98
C PHE A 278 -17.34 1.29 24.41
N ALA A 279 -18.29 0.37 24.58
CA ALA A 279 -18.50 -0.36 25.81
C ALA A 279 -17.68 -1.66 25.75
N LEU A 280 -16.81 -1.86 26.74
CA LEU A 280 -15.84 -2.94 26.80
C LEU A 280 -16.21 -3.95 27.88
N ASN A 281 -15.89 -5.21 27.63
CA ASN A 281 -15.86 -6.24 28.67
C ASN A 281 -14.59 -6.13 29.54
N ALA A 282 -14.44 -7.02 30.53
CA ALA A 282 -13.30 -7.02 31.45
C ALA A 282 -11.95 -7.27 30.75
N GLU A 283 -11.95 -7.94 29.60
CA GLU A 283 -10.76 -8.20 28.78
C GLU A 283 -10.44 -7.05 27.80
N GLY A 284 -11.23 -5.97 27.79
CA GLY A 284 -11.02 -4.83 26.89
C GLY A 284 -11.59 -5.03 25.47
N HIS A 285 -12.33 -6.11 25.24
CA HIS A 285 -13.03 -6.34 23.98
C HIS A 285 -14.30 -5.50 23.88
N VAL A 286 -14.54 -4.92 22.71
CA VAL A 286 -15.75 -4.17 22.43
C VAL A 286 -16.98 -5.08 22.35
N LEU A 287 -17.99 -4.76 23.14
CA LEU A 287 -19.32 -5.36 23.10
C LEU A 287 -20.31 -4.50 22.30
N GLN A 288 -20.29 -3.19 22.56
CA GLN A 288 -21.23 -2.25 21.97
C GLN A 288 -20.53 -0.95 21.57
N ARG A 289 -21.11 -0.23 20.61
CA ARG A 289 -20.66 1.11 20.20
C ARG A 289 -21.78 2.14 20.20
N ARG A 290 -21.39 3.40 20.26
CA ARG A 290 -22.24 4.59 20.10
C ARG A 290 -21.49 5.65 19.27
N VAL A 291 -22.16 6.26 18.29
CA VAL A 291 -21.55 7.22 17.35
C VAL A 291 -22.28 8.56 17.46
N GLY A 292 -21.97 9.31 18.52
CA GLY A 292 -22.55 10.61 18.81
C GLY A 292 -23.35 10.66 20.11
N PRO A 293 -23.58 11.89 20.61
CA PRO A 293 -24.31 12.16 21.83
C PRO A 293 -25.75 11.66 21.71
N HIS A 294 -26.33 11.20 22.82
CA HIS A 294 -27.73 10.76 22.88
C HIS A 294 -28.12 9.59 21.96
N GLN A 295 -27.16 8.96 21.27
CA GLN A 295 -27.41 7.72 20.55
C GLN A 295 -27.42 6.53 21.51
N ARG A 296 -28.09 5.45 21.08
CA ARG A 296 -28.14 4.19 21.83
C ARG A 296 -26.91 3.33 21.56
N TYR A 297 -26.43 2.63 22.58
CA TYR A 297 -25.44 1.57 22.39
C TYR A 297 -26.00 0.44 21.51
N ARG A 298 -25.20 0.00 20.55
CA ARG A 298 -25.52 -1.08 19.61
C ARG A 298 -24.47 -2.17 19.68
N PRO A 299 -24.85 -3.45 19.78
CA PRO A 299 -23.89 -4.55 19.71
C PRO A 299 -23.15 -4.57 18.38
N VAL A 300 -21.83 -4.75 18.43
CA VAL A 300 -20.97 -4.80 17.25
C VAL A 300 -19.86 -5.82 17.41
N LEU A 301 -19.29 -6.24 16.29
CA LEU A 301 -17.97 -6.86 16.26
C LEU A 301 -16.98 -5.78 15.88
N ALA A 302 -16.24 -5.21 16.85
CA ALA A 302 -15.19 -4.23 16.57
C ALA A 302 -13.80 -4.86 16.65
N ARG A 303 -12.92 -4.44 15.75
CA ARG A 303 -11.51 -4.83 15.69
C ARG A 303 -10.67 -3.62 15.31
N ALA A 304 -9.42 -3.64 15.70
CA ALA A 304 -8.47 -2.61 15.35
C ALA A 304 -7.11 -3.23 15.10
N ALA A 305 -6.28 -2.53 14.34
CA ALA A 305 -4.92 -2.93 14.08
C ALA A 305 -4.02 -1.72 13.85
N ARG A 306 -2.73 -1.93 14.10
CA ARG A 306 -1.65 -1.00 13.82
C ARG A 306 -0.92 -1.43 12.55
N LEU A 307 -0.57 -0.45 11.72
CA LEU A 307 0.24 -0.72 10.53
C LEU A 307 1.69 -1.05 10.90
N ARG A 308 2.22 -2.08 10.24
CA ARG A 308 3.60 -2.55 10.41
C ARG A 308 4.37 -2.44 9.10
N GLY A 309 5.65 -2.08 9.20
CA GLY A 309 6.55 -1.98 8.06
C GLY A 309 6.91 -3.30 7.39
N HIS A 310 6.15 -4.37 7.59
CA HIS A 310 6.44 -5.71 7.09
C HIS A 310 5.16 -6.40 6.60
N ILE A 311 5.19 -6.92 5.37
CA ILE A 311 4.09 -7.66 4.75
C ILE A 311 4.64 -8.97 4.17
N SER A 312 4.10 -10.09 4.62
CA SER A 312 4.29 -11.42 4.02
C SER A 312 3.38 -11.56 2.78
N LEU A 313 3.98 -11.78 1.61
CA LEU A 313 3.31 -12.11 0.36
C LEU A 313 2.99 -13.61 0.31
N ASP A 314 2.03 -14.03 1.12
CA ASP A 314 1.51 -15.39 1.15
C ASP A 314 0.15 -15.51 0.46
N GLU A 315 -0.29 -16.74 0.20
CA GLU A 315 -1.52 -17.05 -0.54
C GLU A 315 -2.79 -16.34 -0.02
N THR A 316 -2.79 -15.83 1.20
CA THR A 316 -3.97 -15.16 1.79
C THR A 316 -4.27 -13.79 1.19
N ILE A 317 -3.30 -13.18 0.51
CA ILE A 317 -3.42 -11.84 -0.09
C ILE A 317 -3.11 -11.79 -1.59
N LEU A 318 -2.78 -12.93 -2.21
CA LEU A 318 -2.42 -13.03 -3.62
C LEU A 318 -3.64 -13.32 -4.49
N ASP A 319 -3.57 -12.91 -5.76
CA ASP A 319 -4.52 -13.36 -6.78
C ASP A 319 -4.17 -14.76 -7.29
N ASP A 320 -4.98 -15.30 -8.21
CA ASP A 320 -4.76 -16.61 -8.85
C ASP A 320 -3.42 -16.68 -9.62
N GLY A 321 -2.80 -15.54 -9.92
CA GLY A 321 -1.48 -15.44 -10.53
C GLY A 321 -0.34 -15.39 -9.51
N GLY A 322 -0.62 -15.59 -8.22
CA GLY A 322 0.37 -15.57 -7.14
C GLY A 322 0.92 -14.18 -6.85
N SER A 323 0.19 -13.11 -7.17
CA SER A 323 0.66 -11.73 -6.96
C SER A 323 -0.31 -10.88 -6.14
N LEU A 324 0.24 -10.02 -5.28
CA LEU A 324 -0.51 -8.93 -4.67
C LEU A 324 -0.74 -7.85 -5.72
N VAL A 325 -2.01 -7.54 -5.97
CA VAL A 325 -2.40 -6.56 -7.00
C VAL A 325 -2.43 -5.16 -6.39
N VAL A 326 -1.50 -4.30 -6.81
CA VAL A 326 -1.39 -2.94 -6.33
C VAL A 326 -1.99 -1.98 -7.35
N ARG A 327 -2.90 -1.12 -6.90
CA ARG A 327 -3.50 -0.03 -7.68
C ARG A 327 -3.37 1.24 -6.87
N VAL A 328 -2.48 2.13 -7.29
CA VAL A 328 -2.42 3.47 -6.72
C VAL A 328 -3.43 4.33 -7.50
N PHE A 329 -4.31 5.02 -6.78
CA PHE A 329 -5.34 5.88 -7.35
C PHE A 329 -4.68 7.10 -7.98
N ASP A 330 -5.26 7.60 -9.07
CA ASP A 330 -4.73 8.78 -9.77
C ASP A 330 -4.81 10.04 -8.89
N HIS A 331 -5.73 10.05 -7.93
CA HIS A 331 -5.91 11.14 -6.97
C HIS A 331 -5.17 10.94 -5.64
N SER A 332 -4.43 9.84 -5.47
CA SER A 332 -3.56 9.68 -4.30
C SER A 332 -2.43 10.69 -4.38
N LEU A 333 -2.30 11.51 -3.33
CA LEU A 333 -1.39 12.64 -3.35
C LEU A 333 -0.01 12.22 -2.83
N PRO A 334 1.02 12.14 -3.69
CA PRO A 334 2.38 11.85 -3.23
C PRO A 334 2.92 12.97 -2.32
N GLU A 335 2.33 14.16 -2.37
CA GLU A 335 2.59 15.27 -1.46
C GLU A 335 1.30 16.00 -1.08
N PHE A 336 1.10 16.29 0.21
CA PHE A 336 0.00 17.14 0.68
C PHE A 336 0.45 17.94 1.91
N ASP A 337 0.12 19.23 1.94
CA ASP A 337 0.54 20.17 3.00
C ASP A 337 2.07 20.19 3.23
N GLY A 338 2.84 20.11 2.15
CA GLY A 338 4.31 20.11 2.18
C GLY A 338 4.94 18.82 2.71
N VAL A 339 4.20 17.71 2.74
CA VAL A 339 4.65 16.41 3.25
C VAL A 339 4.48 15.36 2.18
N SER A 340 5.54 14.58 1.96
CA SER A 340 5.46 13.42 1.07
C SER A 340 4.86 12.20 1.78
N TYR A 341 4.03 11.44 1.06
CA TYR A 341 3.40 10.21 1.53
C TYR A 341 3.68 9.05 0.57
N GLY A 342 3.39 7.82 1.00
CA GLY A 342 3.47 6.63 0.15
C GLY A 342 4.88 6.09 -0.06
N ASP A 343 5.87 6.60 0.68
CA ASP A 343 7.29 6.31 0.48
C ASP A 343 7.97 5.64 1.69
N ALA A 344 7.20 5.30 2.71
CA ALA A 344 7.69 4.58 3.89
C ALA A 344 8.29 3.21 3.48
N PRO A 345 9.45 2.80 4.01
CA PRO A 345 10.07 1.55 3.63
C PRO A 345 9.26 0.37 4.17
N ILE A 346 8.58 -0.37 3.28
CA ILE A 346 7.84 -1.59 3.62
C ILE A 346 8.63 -2.81 3.18
N HIS A 347 8.99 -3.65 4.14
CA HIS A 347 9.67 -4.92 3.94
C HIS A 347 8.69 -6.00 3.46
N LEU A 348 8.93 -6.53 2.27
CA LEU A 348 8.13 -7.57 1.65
C LEU A 348 8.89 -8.88 1.64
N THR A 349 8.23 -9.94 2.10
CA THR A 349 8.80 -11.29 2.22
C THR A 349 7.86 -12.35 1.64
N GLY A 350 8.31 -13.58 1.46
CA GLY A 350 7.47 -14.71 1.02
C GLY A 350 7.55 -15.06 -0.47
N GLU A 351 6.79 -16.07 -0.89
CA GLU A 351 6.90 -16.60 -2.26
C GLU A 351 6.04 -15.86 -3.29
N GLY A 352 5.12 -14.98 -2.85
CA GLY A 352 4.27 -14.19 -3.72
C GLY A 352 5.00 -13.07 -4.44
N GLY A 353 4.38 -12.58 -5.53
CA GLY A 353 4.88 -11.46 -6.33
C GLY A 353 4.07 -10.18 -6.13
N LEU A 354 4.48 -9.13 -6.84
CA LEU A 354 3.72 -7.89 -6.98
C LEU A 354 3.24 -7.71 -8.41
N ARG A 355 2.00 -7.25 -8.57
CA ARG A 355 1.45 -6.83 -9.86
C ARG A 355 0.94 -5.41 -9.77
N LEU A 356 1.66 -4.48 -10.39
CA LEU A 356 1.42 -3.04 -10.32
C LEU A 356 0.54 -2.60 -11.48
N ALA A 357 -0.72 -2.35 -11.19
CA ALA A 357 -1.74 -2.17 -12.21
C ALA A 357 -2.01 -0.71 -12.59
N SER A 358 -1.74 0.26 -11.71
CA SER A 358 -1.92 1.68 -11.99
C SER A 358 -1.22 2.57 -10.95
N GLY A 359 -1.04 3.84 -11.33
CA GLY A 359 -0.52 4.91 -10.50
C GLY A 359 0.96 4.74 -10.13
N ARG A 360 1.43 5.55 -9.19
CA ARG A 360 2.85 5.62 -8.82
C ARG A 360 3.13 4.87 -7.52
N LEU A 361 4.09 3.93 -7.54
CA LEU A 361 4.54 3.21 -6.35
C LEU A 361 6.05 3.40 -6.14
N VAL A 362 6.45 3.71 -4.91
CA VAL A 362 7.85 3.75 -4.51
C VAL A 362 8.16 2.55 -3.60
N LEU A 363 9.10 1.71 -4.02
CA LEU A 363 9.61 0.60 -3.22
C LEU A 363 10.97 0.97 -2.62
N LYS A 364 10.99 1.20 -1.30
CA LYS A 364 12.22 1.50 -0.52
C LYS A 364 12.60 0.41 0.48
N GLY A 365 11.71 -0.57 0.69
CA GLY A 365 11.92 -1.66 1.62
C GLY A 365 13.13 -2.52 1.25
N HIS A 366 13.66 -3.22 2.24
CA HIS A 366 14.61 -4.30 1.99
C HIS A 366 13.82 -5.59 1.86
N ASN A 367 13.63 -6.05 0.64
CA ASN A 367 12.70 -7.12 0.32
C ASN A 367 13.44 -8.40 -0.06
N ASP A 368 12.84 -9.56 0.24
CA ASP A 368 13.38 -10.87 -0.10
C ASP A 368 12.33 -11.80 -0.75
N PHE A 369 11.16 -11.27 -1.12
CA PHE A 369 10.13 -12.05 -1.80
C PHE A 369 10.61 -12.58 -3.16
N SER A 370 10.10 -13.76 -3.55
CA SER A 370 10.60 -14.51 -4.71
C SER A 370 9.68 -14.49 -5.94
N GLY A 371 8.39 -14.14 -5.77
CA GLY A 371 7.39 -14.21 -6.85
C GLY A 371 7.57 -13.17 -7.95
N GLY A 372 8.48 -12.21 -7.77
CA GLY A 372 8.84 -11.21 -8.77
C GLY A 372 7.88 -10.03 -8.86
N VAL A 373 8.17 -9.10 -9.78
CA VAL A 373 7.42 -7.85 -9.96
C VAL A 373 6.96 -7.73 -11.40
N THR A 374 5.66 -7.54 -11.61
CA THR A 374 5.08 -7.21 -12.91
C THR A 374 4.51 -5.79 -12.90
N VAL A 375 5.04 -4.92 -13.74
CA VAL A 375 4.54 -3.56 -13.98
C VAL A 375 3.62 -3.61 -15.21
N GLU A 376 2.31 -3.47 -14.99
CA GLU A 376 1.31 -3.52 -16.07
C GLU A 376 1.06 -2.14 -16.68
N SER A 377 0.84 -1.13 -15.84
CA SER A 377 0.54 0.25 -16.28
C SER A 377 0.84 1.28 -15.18
N ALA A 378 1.79 0.97 -14.30
CA ALA A 378 2.16 1.80 -13.16
C ALA A 378 3.51 2.49 -13.38
N ASP A 379 3.76 3.55 -12.60
CA ASP A 379 5.07 4.18 -12.49
C ASP A 379 5.76 3.65 -11.23
N LEU A 380 6.71 2.74 -11.41
CA LEU A 380 7.47 2.13 -10.33
C LEU A 380 8.78 2.88 -10.09
N ILE A 381 9.05 3.26 -8.84
CA ILE A 381 10.37 3.71 -8.39
C ILE A 381 10.97 2.69 -7.46
N VAL A 382 12.18 2.25 -7.78
CA VAL A 382 12.99 1.32 -7.01
C VAL A 382 14.10 2.11 -6.35
N ALA A 383 13.99 2.32 -5.03
CA ALA A 383 14.88 3.19 -4.27
C ALA A 383 15.70 2.45 -3.21
N SER A 384 15.87 1.14 -3.37
CA SER A 384 16.74 0.30 -2.54
C SER A 384 17.30 -0.86 -3.37
N PRO A 385 18.55 -1.32 -3.13
CA PRO A 385 19.16 -2.43 -3.86
C PRO A 385 18.43 -3.78 -3.77
N THR A 386 17.52 -3.96 -2.81
CA THR A 386 16.71 -5.19 -2.70
C THR A 386 15.20 -4.91 -2.78
N ALA A 387 14.79 -3.73 -3.25
CA ALA A 387 13.38 -3.35 -3.30
C ALA A 387 12.52 -4.26 -4.20
N LEU A 388 13.11 -4.89 -5.22
CA LEU A 388 12.38 -5.78 -6.14
C LEU A 388 12.36 -7.25 -5.68
N GLY A 389 12.93 -7.56 -4.51
CA GLY A 389 13.10 -8.95 -4.05
C GLY A 389 14.11 -9.71 -4.92
N VAL A 390 13.92 -11.02 -5.04
CA VAL A 390 14.84 -11.93 -5.76
C VAL A 390 14.24 -12.52 -7.04
N GLY A 391 12.96 -12.22 -7.31
CA GLY A 391 12.22 -12.74 -8.46
C GLY A 391 12.50 -12.01 -9.77
N ASN A 392 11.92 -12.53 -10.86
CA ASN A 392 11.99 -11.87 -12.17
C ASN A 392 11.21 -10.55 -12.17
N VAL A 393 11.61 -9.64 -13.07
CA VAL A 393 10.95 -8.34 -13.25
C VAL A 393 10.39 -8.28 -14.66
N VAL A 394 9.11 -7.93 -14.79
CA VAL A 394 8.42 -7.81 -16.09
C VAL A 394 7.82 -6.42 -16.19
N VAL A 395 8.17 -5.67 -17.23
CA VAL A 395 7.58 -4.37 -17.55
C VAL A 395 6.76 -4.50 -18.83
N ARG A 396 5.43 -4.49 -18.68
CA ARG A 396 4.45 -4.59 -19.78
C ARG A 396 3.90 -3.25 -20.23
N GLY A 397 3.92 -2.26 -19.33
CA GLY A 397 3.46 -0.89 -19.56
C GLY A 397 3.84 0.02 -18.41
N GLY A 398 3.52 1.31 -18.54
CA GLY A 398 3.94 2.33 -17.57
C GLY A 398 5.44 2.62 -17.64
N SER A 399 6.05 2.91 -16.49
CA SER A 399 7.47 3.21 -16.38
C SER A 399 8.12 2.59 -15.14
N MET A 400 9.44 2.41 -15.19
CA MET A 400 10.23 1.98 -14.04
C MET A 400 11.48 2.85 -13.92
N THR A 401 11.71 3.45 -12.75
CA THR A 401 12.94 4.15 -12.41
C THR A 401 13.72 3.35 -11.38
N LEU A 402 14.92 2.91 -11.73
CA LEU A 402 15.89 2.34 -10.79
C LEU A 402 16.77 3.47 -10.28
N GLN A 403 16.63 3.86 -9.01
CA GLN A 403 17.55 4.81 -8.36
C GLN A 403 18.77 4.11 -7.73
N GLU A 404 18.67 2.79 -7.61
CA GLU A 404 19.70 1.89 -7.11
C GLU A 404 19.74 0.66 -8.02
N PRO A 405 20.86 -0.09 -8.08
CA PRO A 405 20.97 -1.33 -8.83
C PRO A 405 20.17 -2.45 -8.15
N GLY A 406 18.84 -2.37 -8.25
CA GLY A 406 17.89 -3.14 -7.46
C GLY A 406 17.36 -4.44 -8.07
N ILE A 407 17.79 -4.81 -9.29
CA ILE A 407 17.42 -6.09 -9.90
C ILE A 407 18.40 -7.16 -9.40
N ALA A 408 17.87 -8.31 -8.93
CA ALA A 408 18.72 -9.40 -8.46
C ALA A 408 19.58 -10.02 -9.57
N ASP A 409 20.79 -10.48 -9.21
CA ASP A 409 21.73 -11.12 -10.15
C ASP A 409 21.22 -12.46 -10.71
N THR A 410 20.25 -13.08 -10.04
CA THR A 410 19.54 -14.29 -10.48
C THR A 410 18.31 -14.00 -11.35
N ALA A 411 17.86 -12.75 -11.42
CA ALA A 411 16.60 -12.37 -12.06
C ALA A 411 16.76 -12.14 -13.56
N THR A 412 15.69 -12.41 -14.31
CA THR A 412 15.51 -11.91 -15.68
C THR A 412 14.69 -10.63 -15.64
N LEU A 413 15.14 -9.59 -16.35
CA LEU A 413 14.33 -8.42 -16.70
C LEU A 413 13.68 -8.67 -18.06
N THR A 414 12.35 -8.63 -18.12
CA THR A 414 11.57 -8.75 -19.37
C THR A 414 10.85 -7.43 -19.65
N ILE A 415 11.01 -6.92 -20.85
CA ILE A 415 10.45 -5.64 -21.31
C ILE A 415 9.57 -5.95 -22.52
N ALA A 416 8.30 -5.55 -22.47
CA ALA A 416 7.38 -5.72 -23.60
C ALA A 416 7.78 -4.86 -24.81
N GLU A 417 7.37 -5.27 -26.01
CA GLU A 417 7.57 -4.48 -27.22
C GLU A 417 6.73 -3.21 -27.21
N GLY A 418 7.24 -2.16 -27.85
CA GLY A 418 6.48 -0.93 -28.10
C GLY A 418 6.31 -0.01 -26.88
N LEU A 419 7.07 -0.23 -25.80
CA LEU A 419 7.17 0.77 -24.73
C LEU A 419 7.81 2.07 -25.26
N PRO A 420 7.35 3.25 -24.80
CA PRO A 420 7.98 4.52 -25.13
C PRO A 420 9.47 4.58 -24.76
N ASP A 421 10.21 5.40 -25.51
CA ASP A 421 11.60 5.72 -25.20
C ASP A 421 11.72 6.23 -23.75
N GLY A 422 12.72 5.72 -23.02
CA GLY A 422 12.97 6.08 -21.64
C GLY A 422 11.97 5.51 -20.61
N SER A 423 11.06 4.61 -21.00
CA SER A 423 10.17 3.89 -20.07
C SER A 423 10.91 3.23 -18.90
N LEU A 424 12.17 2.82 -19.10
CA LEU A 424 13.04 2.35 -18.03
C LEU A 424 14.18 3.34 -17.78
N ARG A 425 14.11 4.07 -16.66
CA ARG A 425 15.17 5.01 -16.26
C ARG A 425 16.15 4.34 -15.29
N LEU A 426 17.41 4.25 -15.69
CA LEU A 426 18.53 3.75 -14.89
C LEU A 426 19.20 4.94 -14.19
N ASP A 427 18.54 5.46 -13.16
CA ASP A 427 18.91 6.65 -12.38
C ASP A 427 19.94 6.34 -11.28
N PHE A 428 20.98 5.58 -11.62
CA PHE A 428 22.07 5.23 -10.71
C PHE A 428 23.40 5.26 -11.45
N GLU A 429 24.50 5.43 -10.72
CA GLU A 429 25.84 5.28 -11.28
C GLU A 429 26.33 3.83 -11.17
N GLY A 430 27.08 3.37 -12.16
CA GLY A 430 27.68 2.05 -12.16
C GLY A 430 26.79 0.98 -12.80
N ARG A 431 26.83 -0.24 -12.26
CA ARG A 431 26.26 -1.43 -12.91
C ARG A 431 25.30 -2.18 -12.01
N ASN A 432 24.19 -2.65 -12.60
CA ASN A 432 23.31 -3.65 -12.02
C ASN A 432 23.53 -4.98 -12.77
N VAL A 433 24.05 -5.99 -12.07
CA VAL A 433 24.21 -7.33 -12.64
C VAL A 433 22.89 -8.09 -12.57
N LEU A 434 22.50 -8.76 -13.66
CA LEU A 434 21.30 -9.59 -13.74
C LEU A 434 21.55 -10.84 -14.60
N ARG A 435 20.70 -11.86 -14.48
CA ARG A 435 20.88 -13.14 -15.18
C ARG A 435 20.71 -13.00 -16.69
N ALA A 436 19.67 -12.29 -17.11
CA ALA A 436 19.32 -12.11 -18.51
C ALA A 436 18.41 -10.89 -18.68
N LEU A 437 18.39 -10.35 -19.90
CA LEU A 437 17.50 -9.28 -20.33
C LEU A 437 16.70 -9.77 -21.53
N GLN A 438 15.39 -9.61 -21.52
CA GLN A 438 14.53 -9.88 -22.64
C GLN A 438 13.85 -8.58 -23.08
N ILE A 439 14.01 -8.21 -24.35
CA ILE A 439 13.32 -7.08 -24.98
C ILE A 439 12.45 -7.65 -26.09
N GLY A 440 11.14 -7.49 -25.93
CA GLY A 440 10.16 -8.19 -26.75
C GLY A 440 10.34 -9.70 -26.71
N ASP A 441 10.45 -10.31 -27.88
CA ASP A 441 10.71 -11.75 -28.01
C ASP A 441 12.20 -12.12 -27.97
N THR A 442 13.10 -11.14 -27.90
CA THR A 442 14.55 -11.37 -27.97
C THR A 442 15.17 -11.49 -26.59
N MET A 443 15.82 -12.64 -26.32
CA MET A 443 16.53 -12.91 -25.08
C MET A 443 18.04 -12.63 -25.23
N HIS A 444 18.53 -11.71 -24.41
CA HIS A 444 19.94 -11.34 -24.28
C HIS A 444 20.53 -11.94 -23.00
N ARG A 445 21.75 -12.45 -23.09
CA ARG A 445 22.44 -13.12 -21.97
C ARG A 445 23.85 -12.60 -21.70
N CYS A 446 24.36 -11.68 -22.51
CA CYS A 446 25.71 -11.15 -22.35
C CYS A 446 25.79 -9.67 -22.78
N GLY A 447 26.85 -9.00 -22.33
CA GLY A 447 27.11 -7.59 -22.65
C GLY A 447 26.50 -6.62 -21.65
N THR A 448 26.75 -5.35 -21.89
CA THR A 448 26.19 -4.24 -21.12
C THR A 448 25.12 -3.51 -21.91
N TRP A 449 24.01 -3.17 -21.25
CA TRP A 449 22.83 -2.56 -21.83
C TRP A 449 22.46 -1.29 -21.06
N GLY A 450 22.01 -0.25 -21.77
CA GLY A 450 21.58 0.99 -21.12
C GLY A 450 21.10 2.02 -22.14
N GLY A 451 20.77 3.21 -21.64
CA GLY A 451 20.32 4.33 -22.48
C GLY A 451 21.48 5.05 -23.17
N PRO A 452 21.19 6.04 -24.02
CA PRO A 452 22.21 6.82 -24.74
C PRO A 452 23.26 7.48 -23.84
N GLU A 453 22.91 7.77 -22.58
CA GLU A 453 23.76 8.44 -21.59
C GLU A 453 24.65 7.47 -20.80
N SER A 454 24.47 6.15 -20.96
CA SER A 454 25.08 5.12 -20.08
C SER A 454 26.49 4.68 -20.48
N GLY A 455 26.88 4.87 -21.74
CA GLY A 455 28.12 4.29 -22.28
C GLY A 455 28.12 2.75 -22.38
N ALA A 456 26.95 2.11 -22.32
CA ALA A 456 26.79 0.67 -22.49
C ALA A 456 27.21 0.19 -23.90
N MET A 457 27.57 -1.09 -24.03
CA MET A 457 27.94 -1.71 -25.31
C MET A 457 26.76 -1.75 -26.28
N PHE A 458 25.57 -2.02 -25.74
CA PHE A 458 24.31 -1.98 -26.47
C PHE A 458 23.44 -0.87 -25.91
N VAL A 459 23.05 0.05 -26.79
CA VAL A 459 22.12 1.14 -26.46
C VAL A 459 20.76 0.77 -27.01
N ASP A 460 19.75 0.78 -26.13
CA ASP A 460 18.35 0.61 -26.49
C ASP A 460 17.55 1.82 -26.00
N PRO A 461 16.71 2.44 -26.85
CA PRO A 461 15.99 3.66 -26.51
C PRO A 461 14.96 3.48 -25.39
N VAL A 462 14.54 2.24 -25.07
CA VAL A 462 13.66 2.00 -23.92
C VAL A 462 14.34 2.41 -22.60
N PHE A 463 15.66 2.44 -22.58
CA PHE A 463 16.46 2.86 -21.42
C PHE A 463 16.84 4.34 -21.49
N SER A 464 16.88 4.99 -20.32
CA SER A 464 17.44 6.33 -20.12
C SER A 464 18.32 6.40 -18.87
N GLY A 465 19.09 7.48 -18.72
CA GLY A 465 19.96 7.70 -17.56
C GLY A 465 21.35 7.04 -17.67
N PRO A 466 22.23 7.30 -16.68
CA PRO A 466 23.64 6.91 -16.72
C PRO A 466 23.91 5.46 -16.33
N GLY A 467 22.95 4.76 -15.71
CA GLY A 467 23.14 3.41 -15.20
C GLY A 467 23.28 2.36 -16.30
N VAL A 468 23.95 1.26 -15.98
CA VAL A 468 24.23 0.15 -16.91
C VAL A 468 23.70 -1.17 -16.34
N LEU A 469 23.03 -1.96 -17.17
CA LEU A 469 22.69 -3.35 -16.90
C LEU A 469 23.81 -4.27 -17.41
N GLU A 470 24.34 -5.17 -16.58
CA GLU A 470 25.39 -6.13 -16.96
C GLU A 470 24.85 -7.57 -16.89
N LEU A 471 24.87 -8.29 -18.01
CA LEU A 471 24.34 -9.64 -18.07
C LEU A 471 25.37 -10.68 -17.63
N ALA A 472 25.01 -11.54 -16.67
CA ALA A 472 25.93 -12.40 -15.94
C ALA A 472 26.57 -13.56 -16.75
N ALA A 473 26.15 -13.84 -17.99
CA ALA A 473 26.81 -14.89 -18.78
C ALA A 473 28.16 -14.39 -19.37
N LYS A 474 29.24 -15.12 -19.05
CA LYS A 474 30.68 -14.87 -19.36
C LYS A 474 31.01 -14.54 -20.84
N PRO A 475 32.31 -14.23 -21.10
CA PRO A 475 32.86 -12.92 -21.43
C PRO A 475 32.44 -12.40 -22.83
N LEU A 476 32.63 -11.09 -23.04
CA LEU A 476 32.33 -10.28 -24.25
C LEU A 476 32.53 -10.97 -25.63
N ALA A 477 33.41 -11.96 -25.75
CA ALA A 477 33.62 -12.76 -26.96
C ALA A 477 32.37 -13.53 -27.44
N ALA A 478 31.42 -13.85 -26.54
CA ALA A 478 30.15 -14.48 -26.91
C ALA A 478 29.09 -13.49 -27.42
N CYS A 479 29.35 -12.19 -27.40
CA CYS A 479 28.40 -11.13 -27.75
C CYS A 479 28.56 -10.59 -29.18
N ALA A 480 29.40 -11.23 -30.01
CA ALA A 480 29.53 -10.82 -31.40
C ALA A 480 28.22 -11.13 -32.17
N PRO A 481 27.69 -10.18 -32.98
CA PRO A 481 26.67 -10.53 -33.95
C PRO A 481 27.27 -11.60 -34.87
N ALA A 482 26.48 -12.63 -35.21
CA ALA A 482 26.89 -13.62 -36.19
C ALA A 482 27.35 -12.86 -37.44
N SER A 483 28.64 -12.91 -37.76
CA SER A 483 29.17 -12.34 -38.99
C SER A 483 28.37 -12.93 -40.13
N GLU A 484 27.83 -12.09 -41.02
CA GLU A 484 27.29 -12.54 -42.30
C GLU A 484 28.33 -13.46 -42.95
N GLU A 485 28.07 -14.78 -42.90
CA GLU A 485 28.87 -15.73 -43.64
C GLU A 485 28.75 -15.34 -45.11
N SER A 486 29.87 -14.91 -45.65
CA SER A 486 30.07 -14.51 -47.02
C SER A 486 29.34 -15.46 -47.98
N LEU A 487 28.29 -14.94 -48.62
CA LEU A 487 27.79 -15.43 -49.90
C LEU A 487 28.91 -15.28 -50.93
N GLY A 488 29.84 -16.22 -50.98
CA GLY A 488 31.10 -15.97 -51.66
C GLY A 488 31.99 -17.18 -51.90
N ARG A 489 31.46 -18.29 -52.44
CA ARG A 489 32.14 -19.14 -53.46
C ARG A 489 31.29 -20.35 -53.85
N ARG A 490 30.41 -20.16 -54.84
CA ARG A 490 30.00 -21.28 -55.72
C ARG A 490 31.19 -21.62 -56.61
N SER A 491 31.92 -22.69 -56.30
CA SER A 491 32.85 -23.27 -57.26
C SER A 491 32.02 -23.96 -58.36
N LYS A 492 32.22 -23.50 -59.60
CA LYS A 492 31.79 -24.21 -60.80
C LYS A 492 32.59 -25.52 -60.87
N ARG A 493 31.93 -26.67 -60.85
CA ARG A 493 32.47 -27.88 -61.46
C ARG A 493 31.45 -28.45 -62.42
N ARG A 494 31.81 -28.36 -63.70
CA ARG A 494 31.06 -28.84 -64.87
C ARG A 494 31.51 -30.28 -65.15
N ALA A 495 30.51 -31.16 -65.26
CA ALA A 495 30.40 -32.43 -65.97
C ALA A 495 31.67 -33.22 -66.40
N SER A 496 31.65 -34.51 -66.08
CA SER A 496 31.76 -35.58 -67.09
C SER A 496 31.20 -36.89 -66.55
N SER A 497 30.29 -37.47 -67.34
CA SER A 497 29.69 -38.79 -67.21
C SER A 497 30.70 -39.90 -67.44
N GLU A 498 30.65 -40.97 -66.65
CA GLU A 498 31.03 -42.31 -67.13
C GLU A 498 30.02 -43.35 -66.64
N LEU A 499 29.64 -44.19 -67.61
CA LEU A 499 28.74 -45.32 -67.53
C LEU A 499 29.40 -46.48 -66.79
N HIS A 500 28.64 -47.24 -66.01
CA HIS A 500 28.82 -48.70 -66.00
C HIS A 500 27.50 -49.43 -65.79
N ALA A 501 27.21 -50.31 -66.74
CA ALA A 501 26.15 -51.29 -66.72
C ALA A 501 26.70 -52.64 -66.21
N SER A 502 25.89 -53.28 -65.37
CA SER A 502 25.70 -54.72 -65.12
C SER A 502 26.90 -55.65 -64.90
N SER A 503 26.88 -56.36 -63.76
CA SER A 503 26.59 -57.81 -63.70
C SER A 503 26.79 -58.33 -62.26
N GLY A 504 25.88 -59.19 -61.79
CA GLY A 504 25.95 -59.86 -60.49
C GLY A 504 24.62 -59.84 -59.75
#